data_AF-A0A8J7PKA8-F1
#
_entry.id   AF-A0A8J7PKA8-F1
#
_cell.length_a   1.000
_cell.length_b   1.000
_cell.length_c   1.000
_cell.angle_alpha   90.00
_cell.angle_beta   90.00
_cell.angle_gamma   90.00
#
_symmetry.space_group_name_H-M   'P 1'
#
loop_
_entity.id
_entity.type
_entity.pdbx_description
1 polymer ?
#
loop_
_entity_poly.entity_id
_entity_poly.type
_entity_poly.pdbx_seq_one_letter_code
_entity_poly.pdbx_strand_id
1 'polypeptide(L)'
;MSRISTLILAACAVAGAALALPAAAQTAAPAKSAAPAKKAATPAAKDPAPKSDTGAPPEDPAFKLFRHDLINLLALSGDPRKQIAAAQIAAPDEGDASRSAIKKTSALVKRALELGPQDPLVLWIASSNACLTQPGCANPAALKTLQTVDPDNTAVWLLAYPTDSDADKQRAAVARMAQTQRYNDFWGADVVALYHALEVLPVPKAITSLGLSSESARINFATSIASAFLPVPLQRLHQFCTKLDAANDATAISDCIAVARKLEAGGTFVAQGIGFAIEEALLSPGVDKDVMATRRRSAAWQKERFMELSGRFAHEPALAQAYIEALEKEPDEPSAVVAFLRAQKERTDPPGDWQPAPPLKTPDALQSPAPQQ
;
A
#
# COMPACT_ATOMS: atom_id res chain seq x y z
N MET A 1 -20.17 -18.23 -36.13
CA MET A 1 -18.79 -18.66 -35.86
C MET A 1 -17.94 -17.40 -35.74
N SER A 2 -17.87 -16.82 -34.54
CA SER A 2 -17.35 -15.47 -34.34
C SER A 2 -16.26 -15.48 -33.27
N ARG A 3 -15.09 -14.97 -33.65
CA ARG A 3 -13.96 -14.65 -32.78
C ARG A 3 -14.34 -13.40 -32.00
N ILE A 4 -14.40 -13.47 -30.68
CA ILE A 4 -14.44 -12.26 -29.83
C ILE A 4 -13.39 -12.40 -28.73
N SER A 5 -12.50 -11.41 -28.81
CA SER A 5 -11.29 -11.09 -28.08
C SER A 5 -11.36 -11.17 -26.56
N THR A 6 -10.28 -11.71 -26.00
CA THR A 6 -9.81 -11.57 -24.63
C THR A 6 -9.61 -10.10 -24.27
N LEU A 7 -10.28 -9.61 -23.23
CA LEU A 7 -10.04 -8.30 -22.61
C LEU A 7 -9.62 -8.53 -21.17
N ILE A 8 -8.35 -8.25 -20.90
CA ILE A 8 -7.72 -8.24 -19.57
C ILE A 8 -8.00 -6.87 -18.96
N LEU A 9 -8.64 -6.82 -17.79
CA LEU A 9 -8.79 -5.60 -17.00
C LEU A 9 -7.83 -5.65 -15.81
N ALA A 10 -6.82 -4.79 -15.86
CA ALA A 10 -6.02 -4.33 -14.74
C ALA A 10 -6.51 -2.94 -14.36
N ALA A 11 -6.92 -2.74 -13.10
CA ALA A 11 -7.15 -1.42 -12.53
C ALA A 11 -7.05 -1.50 -10.99
N CYS A 12 -5.86 -1.20 -10.47
CA CYS A 12 -5.57 -0.49 -9.22
C CYS A 12 -4.07 -0.62 -8.95
N ALA A 13 -3.29 0.28 -9.53
CA ALA A 13 -1.90 0.49 -9.16
C ALA A 13 -1.55 1.96 -9.40
N VAL A 14 -1.51 2.75 -8.33
CA VAL A 14 -0.64 3.92 -8.29
C VAL A 14 0.47 3.57 -7.30
N ALA A 15 1.63 3.24 -7.88
CA ALA A 15 2.95 3.06 -7.29
C ALA A 15 3.11 1.98 -6.18
N GLY A 16 3.59 0.79 -6.59
CA GLY A 16 4.31 -0.11 -5.69
C GLY A 16 4.27 -1.59 -6.06
N ALA A 17 5.14 -2.01 -7.00
CA ALA A 17 5.49 -3.38 -7.36
C ALA A 17 4.46 -4.22 -8.15
N ALA A 18 4.89 -4.63 -9.35
CA ALA A 18 4.17 -5.46 -10.29
C ALA A 18 3.89 -6.87 -9.74
N LEU A 19 2.61 -7.26 -9.75
CA LEU A 19 2.19 -8.65 -9.68
C LEU A 19 1.79 -9.09 -11.09
N ALA A 20 2.58 -9.97 -11.69
CA ALA A 20 2.24 -10.65 -12.93
C ALA A 20 1.97 -12.13 -12.63
N LEU A 21 0.77 -12.58 -13.01
CA LEU A 21 0.34 -13.98 -13.01
C LEU A 21 1.25 -14.82 -13.93
N PRO A 22 1.53 -16.10 -13.62
CA PRO A 22 2.24 -16.98 -14.53
C PRO A 22 1.29 -17.48 -15.62
N ALA A 23 1.59 -17.13 -16.88
CA ALA A 23 1.00 -17.78 -18.04
C ALA A 23 1.63 -19.17 -18.24
N ALA A 24 0.77 -20.18 -18.37
CA ALA A 24 1.14 -21.58 -18.57
C ALA A 24 2.02 -21.78 -19.83
N ALA A 25 3.08 -22.55 -19.66
CA ALA A 25 3.97 -22.97 -20.72
C ALA A 25 3.26 -23.90 -21.72
N GLN A 26 3.32 -23.56 -23.01
CA GLN A 26 3.11 -24.51 -24.10
C GLN A 26 4.42 -24.64 -24.89
N THR A 27 4.91 -25.87 -24.93
CA THR A 27 6.04 -26.37 -25.71
C THR A 27 5.72 -26.41 -27.19
N ALA A 28 6.57 -25.84 -28.06
CA ALA A 28 6.76 -26.32 -29.43
C ALA A 28 8.12 -25.85 -30.01
N ALA A 29 8.76 -26.78 -30.72
CA ALA A 29 10.14 -26.77 -31.24
C ALA A 29 10.35 -25.87 -32.49
N PRO A 30 11.59 -25.72 -33.00
CA PRO A 30 12.00 -24.60 -33.86
C PRO A 30 11.79 -24.87 -35.36
N ALA A 31 11.46 -23.83 -36.12
CA ALA A 31 11.52 -23.85 -37.58
C ALA A 31 12.33 -22.63 -38.10
N LYS A 32 13.39 -22.95 -38.84
CA LYS A 32 14.22 -22.04 -39.65
C LYS A 32 13.39 -21.50 -40.83
N SER A 33 13.65 -20.26 -41.24
CA SER A 33 13.80 -19.81 -42.65
C SER A 33 13.61 -18.29 -42.75
N ALA A 34 14.71 -17.58 -43.03
CA ALA A 34 14.96 -16.77 -44.24
C ALA A 34 14.32 -15.37 -44.28
N ALA A 35 15.20 -14.37 -44.27
CA ALA A 35 14.93 -13.01 -44.70
C ALA A 35 14.72 -12.94 -46.22
N PRO A 36 13.94 -11.95 -46.69
CA PRO A 36 14.50 -11.10 -47.73
C PRO A 36 14.16 -9.60 -47.60
N ALA A 37 15.20 -8.83 -47.92
CA ALA A 37 15.23 -7.62 -48.75
C ALA A 37 14.27 -6.44 -48.47
N LYS A 38 14.94 -5.33 -48.12
CA LYS A 38 14.51 -3.93 -48.13
C LYS A 38 13.78 -3.54 -49.43
N LYS A 39 12.61 -2.91 -49.29
CA LYS A 39 12.07 -1.94 -50.26
C LYS A 39 11.80 -0.62 -49.54
N ALA A 40 12.32 0.45 -50.12
CA ALA A 40 12.18 1.82 -49.66
C ALA A 40 10.70 2.26 -49.72
N ALA A 41 10.21 2.85 -48.63
CA ALA A 41 8.91 3.49 -48.56
C ALA A 41 9.09 5.01 -48.40
N THR A 42 8.33 5.73 -49.23
CA THR A 42 8.12 7.17 -49.32
C THR A 42 7.73 7.80 -47.97
N PRO A 43 8.00 9.10 -47.71
CA PRO A 43 7.71 9.70 -46.42
C PRO A 43 6.20 9.90 -46.26
N ALA A 44 5.61 9.20 -45.30
CA ALA A 44 4.23 9.40 -44.88
C ALA A 44 4.11 10.74 -44.13
N ALA A 45 3.03 11.45 -44.44
CA ALA A 45 2.65 12.72 -43.81
C ALA A 45 2.52 12.56 -42.29
N LYS A 46 2.92 13.61 -41.55
CA LYS A 46 2.79 13.71 -40.10
C LYS A 46 1.31 13.77 -39.71
N ASP A 47 0.73 12.64 -39.35
CA ASP A 47 -0.49 12.63 -38.57
C ASP A 47 -0.20 13.22 -37.18
N PRO A 48 -1.06 14.10 -36.64
CA PRO A 48 -0.89 14.65 -35.31
C PRO A 48 -0.97 13.49 -34.30
N ALA A 49 0.05 13.42 -33.43
CA ALA A 49 0.14 12.41 -32.39
C ALA A 49 -1.18 12.36 -31.57
N PRO A 50 -1.71 11.15 -31.29
CA PRO A 50 -2.89 11.02 -30.43
C PRO A 50 -2.55 11.61 -29.06
N LYS A 51 -3.36 12.58 -28.64
CA LYS A 51 -3.31 13.11 -27.27
C LYS A 51 -3.49 11.93 -26.33
N SER A 52 -2.47 11.67 -25.51
CA SER A 52 -2.57 10.73 -24.41
C SER A 52 -3.55 11.31 -23.38
N ASP A 53 -4.81 10.88 -23.43
CA ASP A 53 -5.72 11.03 -22.28
C ASP A 53 -5.09 10.25 -21.13
N THR A 54 -4.58 10.98 -20.14
CA THR A 54 -4.05 10.44 -18.88
C THR A 54 -5.18 10.12 -17.89
N GLY A 55 -6.35 9.76 -18.41
CA GLY A 55 -7.48 9.33 -17.60
C GLY A 55 -7.27 7.89 -17.14
N ALA A 56 -7.43 7.62 -15.84
CA ALA A 56 -7.69 6.27 -15.37
C ALA A 56 -8.88 5.69 -16.16
N PRO A 57 -8.86 4.38 -16.50
CA PRO A 57 -9.98 3.78 -17.21
C PRO A 57 -11.29 4.02 -16.44
N PRO A 58 -12.41 4.27 -17.15
CA PRO A 58 -13.69 4.53 -16.51
C PRO A 58 -14.07 3.34 -15.63
N GLU A 59 -14.50 3.65 -14.41
CA GLU A 59 -14.93 2.63 -13.46
C GLU A 59 -16.16 1.87 -13.96
N ASP A 60 -16.17 0.57 -13.71
CA ASP A 60 -17.31 -0.30 -14.01
C ASP A 60 -18.56 0.15 -13.22
N PRO A 61 -19.71 0.39 -13.90
CA PRO A 61 -20.93 0.87 -13.27
C PRO A 61 -21.44 0.00 -12.10
N ALA A 62 -21.19 -1.31 -12.12
CA ALA A 62 -21.59 -2.21 -11.05
C ALA A 62 -20.81 -1.95 -9.76
N PHE A 63 -19.53 -1.60 -9.87
CA PHE A 63 -18.70 -1.23 -8.73
C PHE A 63 -19.12 0.12 -8.15
N LYS A 64 -19.42 1.09 -9.02
CA LYS A 64 -19.95 2.39 -8.59
C LYS A 64 -21.26 2.25 -7.83
N LEU A 65 -22.20 1.45 -8.33
CA LEU A 65 -23.48 1.18 -7.65
C LEU A 65 -23.28 0.44 -6.33
N PHE A 66 -22.44 -0.60 -6.32
CA PHE A 66 -22.13 -1.34 -5.10
C PHE A 66 -21.55 -0.44 -4.01
N ARG A 67 -20.58 0.41 -4.37
CA ARG A 67 -20.01 1.41 -3.46
C ARG A 67 -21.08 2.39 -2.94
N HIS A 68 -21.93 2.90 -3.84
CA HIS A 68 -23.02 3.80 -3.47
C HIS A 68 -23.94 3.17 -2.41
N ASP A 69 -24.39 1.93 -2.62
CA ASP A 69 -25.29 1.24 -1.71
C ASP A 69 -24.61 0.88 -0.39
N LEU A 70 -23.33 0.50 -0.43
CA LEU A 70 -22.53 0.22 0.75
C LEU A 70 -22.43 1.45 1.65
N ILE A 71 -22.14 2.63 1.09
CA ILE A 71 -22.08 3.88 1.84
C ILE A 71 -23.46 4.23 2.43
N ASN A 72 -24.55 3.98 1.70
CA ASN A 72 -25.91 4.25 2.20
C ASN A 72 -26.21 3.45 3.48
N LEU A 73 -25.80 2.19 3.54
CA LEU A 73 -26.01 1.34 4.70
C LEU A 73 -25.02 1.66 5.82
N LEU A 74 -23.73 1.80 5.51
CA LEU A 74 -22.71 2.08 6.52
C LEU A 74 -22.91 3.45 7.19
N ALA A 75 -23.43 4.45 6.46
CA ALA A 75 -23.72 5.77 7.02
C ALA A 75 -24.75 5.75 8.16
N LEU A 76 -25.57 4.70 8.27
CA LEU A 76 -26.54 4.49 9.34
C LEU A 76 -25.94 3.79 10.57
N SER A 77 -24.70 3.32 10.49
CA SER A 77 -24.04 2.59 11.58
C SER A 77 -23.79 3.49 12.81
N GLY A 78 -24.01 2.95 14.01
CA GLY A 78 -23.57 3.58 15.27
C GLY A 78 -22.13 3.24 15.66
N ASP A 79 -21.42 2.47 14.83
CA ASP A 79 -20.04 2.04 15.08
C ASP A 79 -19.03 3.02 14.44
N PRO A 80 -18.07 3.56 15.21
CA PRO A 80 -17.12 4.54 14.71
C PRO A 80 -16.17 3.98 13.64
N ARG A 81 -15.77 2.71 13.72
CA ARG A 81 -14.89 2.07 12.73
C ARG A 81 -15.63 1.78 11.42
N LYS A 82 -16.91 1.43 11.48
CA LYS A 82 -17.74 1.34 10.26
C LYS A 82 -17.97 2.71 9.63
N GLN A 83 -18.11 3.77 10.41
CA GLN A 83 -18.22 5.14 9.88
C GLN A 83 -16.92 5.61 9.22
N ILE A 84 -15.75 5.33 9.81
CA ILE A 84 -14.47 5.70 9.19
C ILE A 84 -14.17 4.85 7.95
N ALA A 85 -14.53 3.57 7.94
CA ALA A 85 -14.49 2.73 6.74
C ALA A 85 -15.41 3.28 5.64
N ALA A 86 -16.64 3.69 5.98
CA ALA A 86 -17.56 4.34 5.03
C ALA A 86 -16.97 5.60 4.42
N ALA A 87 -16.25 6.41 5.21
CA ALA A 87 -15.59 7.61 4.73
C ALA A 87 -14.51 7.28 3.68
N GLN A 88 -13.68 6.27 3.94
CA GLN A 88 -12.65 5.83 2.98
C GLN A 88 -13.25 5.26 1.71
N ILE A 89 -14.31 4.44 1.85
CA ILE A 89 -15.07 3.91 0.72
C ILE A 89 -15.68 5.06 -0.10
N ALA A 90 -16.14 6.15 0.53
CA ALA A 90 -16.72 7.30 -0.16
C ALA A 90 -15.71 8.22 -0.86
N ALA A 91 -14.43 8.16 -0.51
CA ALA A 91 -13.42 9.10 -0.96
C ALA A 91 -13.28 9.25 -2.49
N PRO A 92 -13.36 8.17 -3.31
CA PRO A 92 -13.34 8.29 -4.77
C PRO A 92 -14.52 9.10 -5.35
N ASP A 93 -15.64 9.20 -4.61
CA ASP A 93 -16.86 9.88 -5.04
C ASP A 93 -17.02 11.27 -4.42
N GLU A 94 -15.97 11.87 -3.83
CA GLU A 94 -16.11 13.15 -3.12
C GLU A 94 -16.63 14.29 -4.03
N GLY A 95 -16.27 14.21 -5.32
CA GLY A 95 -16.75 15.13 -6.36
C GLY A 95 -18.19 14.89 -6.84
N ASP A 96 -18.87 13.83 -6.40
CA ASP A 96 -20.25 13.54 -6.79
C ASP A 96 -21.22 14.51 -6.11
N ALA A 97 -21.78 15.44 -6.89
CA ALA A 97 -22.74 16.43 -6.41
C ALA A 97 -24.11 15.82 -6.06
N SER A 98 -24.45 14.64 -6.58
CA SER A 98 -25.73 13.98 -6.30
C SER A 98 -25.77 13.31 -4.93
N ARG A 99 -24.59 13.06 -4.33
CA ARG A 99 -24.45 12.43 -3.01
C ARG A 99 -24.87 13.40 -1.91
N SER A 100 -25.79 12.97 -1.05
CA SER A 100 -26.22 13.75 0.11
C SER A 100 -25.05 14.12 1.00
N ALA A 101 -25.02 15.35 1.54
CA ALA A 101 -23.92 15.87 2.36
C ALA A 101 -23.55 14.95 3.55
N ILE A 102 -24.54 14.32 4.19
CA ILE A 102 -24.33 13.42 5.35
C ILE A 102 -23.60 12.11 4.99
N LYS A 103 -23.43 11.81 3.70
CA LYS A 103 -22.75 10.60 3.18
C LYS A 103 -21.43 10.92 2.49
N LYS A 104 -20.98 12.18 2.53
CA LYS A 104 -19.67 12.59 2.02
C LYS A 104 -18.58 12.26 3.03
N THR A 105 -17.35 12.14 2.56
CA THR A 105 -16.19 11.72 3.36
C THR A 105 -16.07 12.56 4.63
N SER A 106 -16.14 13.88 4.50
CA SER A 106 -16.01 14.82 5.63
C SER A 106 -17.08 14.63 6.72
N ALA A 107 -18.34 14.39 6.34
CA ALA A 107 -19.43 14.16 7.29
C ALA A 107 -19.30 12.80 8.00
N LEU A 108 -18.87 11.77 7.26
CA LEU A 108 -18.63 10.43 7.80
C LEU A 108 -17.43 10.41 8.77
N VAL A 109 -16.33 11.09 8.43
CA VAL A 109 -15.18 11.28 9.35
C VAL A 109 -15.61 12.03 10.61
N LYS A 110 -16.38 13.11 10.47
CA LYS A 110 -16.89 13.87 11.62
C LYS A 110 -17.71 12.97 12.55
N ARG A 111 -18.64 12.18 12.01
CA ARG A 111 -19.46 11.26 12.79
C ARG A 111 -18.63 10.15 13.44
N ALA A 112 -17.63 9.62 12.75
CA ALA A 112 -16.71 8.65 13.32
C ALA A 112 -15.97 9.22 14.54
N LEU A 113 -15.49 10.48 14.45
CA LEU A 113 -14.86 11.19 15.56
C LEU A 113 -15.82 11.49 16.71
N GLU A 114 -17.10 11.75 16.44
CA GLU A 114 -18.13 11.94 17.49
C GLU A 114 -18.41 10.62 18.25
N LEU A 115 -18.44 9.50 17.53
CA LEU A 115 -18.71 8.17 18.10
C LEU A 115 -17.49 7.53 18.78
N GLY A 116 -16.28 7.82 18.28
CA GLY A 116 -15.01 7.26 18.75
C GLY A 116 -13.92 8.31 18.86
N PRO A 117 -14.05 9.33 19.74
CA PRO A 117 -13.14 10.47 19.81
C PRO A 117 -11.71 10.11 20.26
N GLN A 118 -11.52 8.91 20.82
CA GLN A 118 -10.23 8.39 21.27
C GLN A 118 -9.86 7.07 20.56
N ASP A 119 -10.65 6.60 19.59
CA ASP A 119 -10.28 5.39 18.85
C ASP A 119 -9.05 5.70 17.97
N PRO A 120 -7.92 4.98 18.15
CA PRO A 120 -6.68 5.29 17.43
C PRO A 120 -6.81 5.17 15.91
N LEU A 121 -7.57 4.20 15.41
CA LEU A 121 -7.76 4.02 13.96
C LEU A 121 -8.61 5.16 13.38
N VAL A 122 -9.67 5.55 14.08
CA VAL A 122 -10.51 6.69 13.66
C VAL A 122 -9.68 7.98 13.61
N LEU A 123 -8.90 8.23 14.67
CA LEU A 123 -8.03 9.39 14.75
C LEU A 123 -6.92 9.34 13.69
N TRP A 124 -6.33 8.17 13.46
CA TRP A 124 -5.32 7.95 12.42
C TRP A 124 -5.86 8.33 11.04
N ILE A 125 -6.97 7.73 10.61
CA ILE A 125 -7.58 8.01 9.31
C ILE A 125 -8.03 9.47 9.24
N ALA A 126 -8.64 10.04 10.29
CA ALA A 126 -8.99 11.46 10.30
C ALA A 126 -7.77 12.41 10.17
N SER A 127 -6.60 11.97 10.62
CA SER A 127 -5.34 12.72 10.57
C SER A 127 -4.59 12.52 9.25
N SER A 128 -4.71 11.34 8.63
CA SER A 128 -4.02 10.99 7.38
C SER A 128 -4.86 11.26 6.12
N ASN A 129 -6.20 11.34 6.26
CA ASN A 129 -7.14 11.57 5.17
C ASN A 129 -7.06 13.02 4.68
N ALA A 130 -6.08 13.29 3.83
CA ALA A 130 -6.26 14.30 2.81
C ALA A 130 -7.38 13.78 1.90
N CYS A 131 -8.57 14.38 1.97
CA CYS A 131 -9.56 14.22 0.89
C CYS A 131 -8.77 14.44 -0.40
N LEU A 132 -8.66 13.39 -1.21
CA LEU A 132 -7.53 12.96 -2.05
C LEU A 132 -6.93 13.98 -3.05
N THR A 133 -7.30 15.26 -2.97
CA THR A 133 -6.89 16.35 -3.86
C THR A 133 -6.76 17.73 -3.20
N GLN A 134 -7.08 17.94 -1.92
CA GLN A 134 -7.06 19.28 -1.30
C GLN A 134 -6.10 19.42 -0.11
N PRO A 135 -5.18 20.41 -0.13
CA PRO A 135 -4.42 20.82 1.05
C PRO A 135 -5.36 21.25 2.19
N GLY A 136 -5.14 20.76 3.41
CA GLY A 136 -5.88 21.16 4.62
C GLY A 136 -7.03 20.23 5.07
N CYS A 137 -7.21 19.06 4.45
CA CYS A 137 -8.24 18.10 4.86
C CYS A 137 -7.83 17.14 5.99
N ALA A 138 -6.53 16.95 6.23
CA ALA A 138 -6.05 16.27 7.44
C ALA A 138 -6.51 17.06 8.67
N ASN A 139 -7.16 16.41 9.64
CA ASN A 139 -7.67 17.09 10.82
C ASN A 139 -6.54 17.27 11.86
N PRO A 140 -6.01 18.50 12.07
CA PRO A 140 -4.87 18.70 12.98
C PRO A 140 -5.25 18.46 14.44
N ALA A 141 -6.53 18.64 14.80
CA ALA A 141 -7.02 18.33 16.14
C ALA A 141 -7.05 16.80 16.36
N ALA A 142 -7.45 16.02 15.35
CA ALA A 142 -7.37 14.56 15.43
C ALA A 142 -5.92 14.08 15.61
N LEU A 143 -4.96 14.69 14.89
CA LEU A 143 -3.55 14.34 15.01
C LEU A 143 -3.01 14.65 16.42
N LYS A 144 -3.36 15.81 16.98
CA LYS A 144 -2.98 16.17 18.34
C LYS A 144 -3.56 15.20 19.37
N THR A 145 -4.82 14.79 19.21
CA THR A 145 -5.44 13.78 20.08
C THR A 145 -4.74 12.43 19.90
N LEU A 146 -4.43 12.02 18.67
CA LEU A 146 -3.72 10.78 18.38
C LEU A 146 -2.33 10.75 19.03
N GLN A 147 -1.59 11.85 18.99
CA GLN A 147 -0.29 12.01 19.68
C GLN A 147 -0.40 11.86 21.21
N THR A 148 -1.59 12.07 21.78
CA THR A 148 -1.86 11.86 23.21
C THR A 148 -2.31 10.44 23.51
N VAL A 149 -3.13 9.85 22.63
CA VAL A 149 -3.66 8.49 22.77
C VAL A 149 -2.59 7.43 22.49
N ASP A 150 -1.70 7.68 21.53
CA ASP A 150 -0.65 6.75 21.12
C ASP A 150 0.73 7.45 20.98
N PRO A 151 1.27 8.00 22.09
CA PRO A 151 2.50 8.80 22.07
C PRO A 151 3.76 7.99 21.75
N ASP A 152 3.72 6.67 21.98
CA ASP A 152 4.84 5.74 21.79
C ASP A 152 4.88 5.13 20.38
N ASN A 153 3.97 5.53 19.50
CA ASN A 153 3.93 5.08 18.11
C ASN A 153 4.61 6.09 17.17
N THR A 154 5.68 5.64 16.53
CA THR A 154 6.47 6.39 15.54
C THR A 154 5.64 6.91 14.39
N ALA A 155 4.68 6.14 13.89
CA ALA A 155 3.87 6.51 12.74
C ALA A 155 3.03 7.78 13.02
N VAL A 156 2.59 7.95 14.28
CA VAL A 156 1.82 9.12 14.72
C VAL A 156 2.65 10.42 14.62
N TRP A 157 3.93 10.34 14.96
CA TRP A 157 4.85 11.48 14.81
C TRP A 157 5.28 11.68 13.36
N LEU A 158 5.37 10.60 12.57
CA LEU A 158 5.64 10.67 11.15
C LEU A 158 4.57 11.45 10.36
N LEU A 159 3.30 11.40 10.78
CA LEU A 159 2.25 12.22 10.15
C LEU A 159 2.51 13.73 10.26
N ALA A 160 3.23 14.17 11.29
CA ALA A 160 3.63 15.57 11.48
C ALA A 160 4.97 15.90 10.81
N TYR A 161 5.57 14.97 10.06
CA TYR A 161 6.89 15.16 9.48
C TYR A 161 6.90 16.33 8.47
N PRO A 162 7.88 17.25 8.55
CA PRO A 162 7.90 18.48 7.77
C PRO A 162 7.69 18.27 6.27
N THR A 163 6.91 19.16 5.66
CA THR A 163 6.66 19.18 4.22
C THR A 163 7.71 19.98 3.45
N ASP A 164 8.41 20.89 4.12
CA ASP A 164 9.52 21.64 3.58
C ASP A 164 10.84 20.84 3.70
N SER A 165 11.89 21.32 3.04
CA SER A 165 13.24 20.75 3.11
C SER A 165 14.09 21.37 4.23
N ASP A 166 13.45 21.88 5.29
CA ASP A 166 14.16 22.46 6.44
C ASP A 166 14.82 21.34 7.25
N ALA A 167 16.15 21.27 7.15
CA ALA A 167 16.94 20.19 7.75
C ALA A 167 16.82 20.16 9.28
N ASP A 168 16.67 21.32 9.94
CA ASP A 168 16.61 21.36 11.40
C ASP A 168 15.26 20.88 11.92
N LYS A 169 14.17 21.24 11.23
CA LYS A 169 12.85 20.67 11.52
C LYS A 169 12.81 19.17 11.26
N GLN A 170 13.42 18.71 10.17
CA GLN A 170 13.48 17.28 9.84
C GLN A 170 14.29 16.51 10.88
N ARG A 171 15.46 17.02 11.30
CA ARG A 171 16.25 16.45 12.41
C ARG A 171 15.43 16.36 13.70
N ALA A 172 14.76 17.44 14.09
CA ALA A 172 13.94 17.44 15.30
C ALA A 172 12.79 16.41 15.23
N ALA A 173 12.15 16.26 14.06
CA ALA A 173 11.12 15.26 13.85
C ALA A 173 11.66 13.83 13.96
N VAL A 174 12.81 13.54 13.35
CA VAL A 174 13.46 12.22 13.46
C VAL A 174 13.91 11.93 14.89
N ALA A 175 14.50 12.90 15.60
CA ALA A 175 14.86 12.76 17.01
C ALA A 175 13.64 12.43 17.89
N ARG A 176 12.49 13.09 17.64
CA ARG A 176 11.24 12.78 18.36
C ARG A 176 10.77 11.35 18.07
N MET A 177 10.84 10.91 16.82
CA MET A 177 10.51 9.55 16.38
C MET A 177 11.50 8.50 16.88
N ALA A 178 12.76 8.86 17.12
CA ALA A 178 13.75 7.95 17.69
C ALA A 178 13.41 7.55 19.12
N GLN A 179 12.75 8.44 19.88
CA GLN A 179 12.38 8.27 21.28
C GLN A 179 11.08 7.46 21.52
N THR A 180 10.33 7.11 20.48
CA THR A 180 9.13 6.28 20.60
C THR A 180 9.50 4.80 20.82
N GLN A 181 8.51 3.93 21.01
CA GLN A 181 8.76 2.51 21.29
C GLN A 181 8.49 1.60 20.08
N ARG A 182 7.48 1.91 19.27
CA ARG A 182 7.02 1.04 18.18
C ARG A 182 6.65 1.82 16.93
N TYR A 183 6.46 1.14 15.80
CA TYR A 183 5.84 1.71 14.60
C TYR A 183 4.58 0.91 14.27
N ASN A 184 3.47 1.60 14.05
CA ASN A 184 2.23 1.01 13.57
C ASN A 184 1.45 2.07 12.79
N ASP A 185 1.33 1.89 11.47
CA ASP A 185 0.58 2.76 10.56
C ASP A 185 -0.90 2.38 10.44
N PHE A 186 -1.39 1.56 11.38
CA PHE A 186 -2.76 1.09 11.54
C PHE A 186 -3.34 0.34 10.34
N TRP A 187 -2.53 0.00 9.32
CA TRP A 187 -3.00 -0.63 8.10
C TRP A 187 -3.71 -1.96 8.35
N GLY A 188 -3.20 -2.83 9.23
CA GLY A 188 -3.85 -4.10 9.53
C GLY A 188 -5.24 -3.93 10.16
N ALA A 189 -5.34 -3.03 11.15
CA ALA A 189 -6.62 -2.69 11.78
C ALA A 189 -7.60 -2.04 10.80
N ASP A 190 -7.10 -1.25 9.86
CA ASP A 190 -7.90 -0.62 8.81
C ASP A 190 -8.42 -1.65 7.79
N VAL A 191 -7.58 -2.57 7.34
CA VAL A 191 -7.98 -3.69 6.48
C VAL A 191 -9.08 -4.51 7.13
N VAL A 192 -8.95 -4.84 8.42
CA VAL A 192 -9.99 -5.57 9.17
C VAL A 192 -11.29 -4.76 9.25
N ALA A 193 -11.22 -3.47 9.57
CA ALA A 193 -12.40 -2.60 9.63
C ALA A 193 -13.11 -2.48 8.27
N LEU A 194 -12.36 -2.31 7.19
CA LEU A 194 -12.86 -2.25 5.82
C LEU A 194 -13.43 -3.60 5.38
N TYR A 195 -12.78 -4.71 5.69
CA TYR A 195 -13.25 -6.06 5.38
C TYR A 195 -14.64 -6.30 6.00
N HIS A 196 -14.80 -6.02 7.29
CA HIS A 196 -16.09 -6.17 7.96
C HIS A 196 -17.14 -5.15 7.52
N ALA A 197 -16.72 -3.94 7.11
CA ALA A 197 -17.64 -2.98 6.51
C ALA A 197 -18.20 -3.52 5.17
N LEU A 198 -17.37 -4.19 4.36
CA LEU A 198 -17.75 -4.82 3.09
C LEU A 198 -18.65 -6.06 3.25
N GLU A 199 -18.81 -6.61 4.46
CA GLU A 199 -19.74 -7.72 4.73
C GLU A 199 -21.21 -7.29 4.74
N VAL A 200 -21.48 -6.00 4.89
CA VAL A 200 -22.85 -5.44 4.95
C VAL A 200 -23.64 -5.71 3.66
N LEU A 201 -22.95 -5.86 2.53
CA LEU A 201 -23.56 -6.24 1.26
C LEU A 201 -22.87 -7.46 0.66
N PRO A 202 -23.61 -8.31 -0.07
CA PRO A 202 -22.99 -9.37 -0.86
C PRO A 202 -22.12 -8.75 -1.96
N VAL A 203 -20.97 -9.38 -2.23
CA VAL A 203 -20.10 -8.98 -3.34
C VAL A 203 -20.88 -9.14 -4.67
N PRO A 204 -20.90 -8.14 -5.56
CA PRO A 204 -21.62 -8.22 -6.81
C PRO A 204 -21.17 -9.41 -7.67
N LYS A 205 -22.14 -10.07 -8.32
CA LYS A 205 -21.87 -11.24 -9.19
C LYS A 205 -20.87 -10.94 -10.30
N ALA A 206 -20.86 -9.71 -10.82
CA ALA A 206 -19.91 -9.25 -11.83
C ALA A 206 -18.44 -9.37 -11.37
N ILE A 207 -18.19 -9.23 -10.06
CA ILE A 207 -16.87 -9.35 -9.45
C ILE A 207 -16.52 -10.82 -9.24
N THR A 208 -17.46 -11.59 -8.67
CA THR A 208 -17.23 -13.03 -8.44
C THR A 208 -17.13 -13.82 -9.75
N SER A 209 -17.73 -13.34 -10.85
CA SER A 209 -17.58 -13.97 -12.17
C SER A 209 -16.16 -13.86 -12.75
N LEU A 210 -15.28 -13.05 -12.15
CA LEU A 210 -13.86 -12.98 -12.48
C LEU A 210 -13.03 -14.12 -11.86
N GLY A 211 -13.69 -15.10 -11.23
CA GLY A 211 -13.03 -16.23 -10.58
C GLY A 211 -12.56 -15.95 -9.14
N LEU A 212 -13.02 -14.84 -8.55
CA LEU A 212 -12.77 -14.48 -7.16
C LEU A 212 -13.87 -15.04 -6.25
N SER A 213 -13.47 -15.63 -5.12
CA SER A 213 -14.36 -15.82 -3.96
C SER A 213 -14.81 -14.48 -3.39
N SER A 214 -15.91 -14.47 -2.62
CA SER A 214 -16.38 -13.24 -1.97
C SER A 214 -15.36 -12.73 -0.95
N GLU A 215 -14.73 -13.64 -0.22
CA GLU A 215 -13.70 -13.38 0.78
C GLU A 215 -12.47 -12.74 0.11
N SER A 216 -11.99 -13.32 -0.99
CA SER A 216 -10.87 -12.75 -1.75
C SER A 216 -11.20 -11.38 -2.33
N ALA A 217 -12.41 -11.18 -2.86
CA ALA A 217 -12.83 -9.88 -3.35
C ALA A 217 -12.85 -8.82 -2.23
N ARG A 218 -13.37 -9.16 -1.04
CA ARG A 218 -13.38 -8.25 0.11
C ARG A 218 -11.97 -7.93 0.60
N ILE A 219 -11.08 -8.92 0.71
CA ILE A 219 -9.68 -8.68 1.08
C ILE A 219 -9.03 -7.75 0.06
N ASN A 220 -9.21 -8.01 -1.23
CA ASN A 220 -8.65 -7.17 -2.29
C ASN A 220 -9.16 -5.72 -2.21
N PHE A 221 -10.46 -5.50 -1.96
CA PHE A 221 -10.98 -4.15 -1.74
C PHE A 221 -10.42 -3.51 -0.48
N ALA A 222 -10.47 -4.21 0.66
CA ALA A 222 -10.01 -3.69 1.94
C ALA A 222 -8.53 -3.30 1.89
N THR A 223 -7.68 -4.20 1.41
CA THR A 223 -6.23 -3.95 1.23
C THR A 223 -5.96 -2.83 0.23
N SER A 224 -6.70 -2.75 -0.88
CA SER A 224 -6.53 -1.66 -1.86
C SER A 224 -6.91 -0.30 -1.29
N ILE A 225 -8.04 -0.22 -0.57
CA ILE A 225 -8.49 1.01 0.08
C ILE A 225 -7.50 1.42 1.17
N ALA A 226 -7.16 0.54 2.12
CA ALA A 226 -6.23 0.84 3.21
C ALA A 226 -4.85 1.27 2.67
N SER A 227 -4.37 0.65 1.60
CA SER A 227 -3.07 1.01 0.98
C SER A 227 -3.06 2.42 0.38
N ALA A 228 -4.21 2.94 -0.04
CA ALA A 228 -4.32 4.32 -0.51
C ALA A 228 -4.10 5.36 0.62
N PHE A 229 -4.19 4.95 1.89
CA PHE A 229 -4.01 5.78 3.07
C PHE A 229 -2.66 5.57 3.78
N LEU A 230 -1.71 4.90 3.13
CA LEU A 230 -0.35 4.78 3.67
C LEU A 230 0.30 6.15 3.90
N PRO A 231 1.17 6.31 4.92
CA PRO A 231 1.72 7.61 5.25
C PRO A 231 2.57 8.20 4.12
N VAL A 232 2.06 9.25 3.48
CA VAL A 232 2.81 10.04 2.47
C VAL A 232 4.21 10.47 2.96
N PRO A 233 4.42 10.85 4.24
CA PRO A 233 5.75 11.30 4.68
C PRO A 233 6.84 10.21 4.74
N LEU A 234 6.50 8.92 4.59
CA LEU A 234 7.49 7.83 4.59
C LEU A 234 8.62 8.05 3.57
N GLN A 235 8.27 8.48 2.34
CA GLN A 235 9.26 8.74 1.31
C GLN A 235 10.18 9.90 1.68
N ARG A 236 9.66 10.95 2.34
CA ARG A 236 10.46 12.10 2.77
C ARG A 236 11.40 11.74 3.90
N LEU A 237 10.95 10.92 4.84
CA LEU A 237 11.82 10.35 5.89
C LEU A 237 12.99 9.58 5.25
N HIS A 238 12.70 8.69 4.30
CA HIS A 238 13.73 7.95 3.58
C HIS A 238 14.72 8.89 2.88
N GLN A 239 14.22 9.89 2.14
CA GLN A 239 15.07 10.86 1.43
C GLN A 239 15.94 11.69 2.36
N PHE A 240 15.43 12.07 3.54
CA PHE A 240 16.21 12.78 4.55
C PHE A 240 17.31 11.88 5.10
N CYS A 241 16.96 10.70 5.64
CA CYS A 241 17.91 9.82 6.29
C CYS A 241 19.03 9.34 5.36
N THR A 242 18.72 9.05 4.09
CA THR A 242 19.72 8.55 3.12
C THR A 242 20.64 9.62 2.54
N LYS A 243 20.43 10.89 2.86
CA LYS A 243 21.27 12.02 2.42
C LYS A 243 22.16 12.60 3.53
N LEU A 244 22.08 12.04 4.74
CA LEU A 244 22.90 12.49 5.87
C LEU A 244 24.38 12.19 5.64
N ASP A 245 25.24 13.10 6.10
CA ASP A 245 26.69 12.96 6.00
C ASP A 245 27.28 12.45 7.32
N ALA A 246 28.05 11.36 7.27
CA ALA A 246 28.60 10.73 8.47
C ALA A 246 29.54 11.63 9.29
N ALA A 247 30.20 12.61 8.65
CA ALA A 247 31.12 13.50 9.35
C ALA A 247 30.37 14.62 10.11
N ASN A 248 29.18 15.01 9.65
CA ASN A 248 28.45 16.16 10.18
C ASN A 248 27.14 15.80 10.91
N ASP A 249 26.58 14.62 10.66
CA ASP A 249 25.21 14.25 11.07
C ASP A 249 25.16 13.01 11.99
N ALA A 250 26.22 12.71 12.75
CA ALA A 250 26.32 11.48 13.55
C ALA A 250 25.10 11.19 14.44
N THR A 251 24.56 12.22 15.13
CA THR A 251 23.34 12.07 15.95
C THR A 251 22.10 11.78 15.10
N ALA A 252 21.90 12.51 14.00
CA ALA A 252 20.76 12.30 13.12
C ALA A 252 20.79 10.92 12.43
N ILE A 253 22.00 10.41 12.12
CA ILE A 253 22.19 9.05 11.62
C ILE A 253 21.75 8.02 12.67
N SER A 254 22.17 8.19 13.93
CA SER A 254 21.76 7.30 15.02
C SER A 254 20.24 7.31 15.21
N ASP A 255 19.61 8.49 15.17
CA ASP A 255 18.16 8.62 15.27
C ASP A 255 17.44 8.00 14.06
N CYS A 256 17.95 8.19 12.84
CA CYS A 256 17.43 7.55 11.62
C CYS A 256 17.52 6.02 11.69
N ILE A 257 18.62 5.46 12.20
CA ILE A 257 18.75 4.01 12.42
C ILE A 257 17.73 3.56 13.48
N ALA A 258 17.58 4.30 14.58
CA ALA A 258 16.61 3.97 15.62
C ALA A 258 15.15 4.02 15.12
N VAL A 259 14.85 4.89 14.16
CA VAL A 259 13.54 4.93 13.48
C VAL A 259 13.42 3.75 12.51
N ALA A 260 14.44 3.50 11.69
CA ALA A 260 14.46 2.41 10.70
C ALA A 260 14.18 1.04 11.33
N ARG A 261 14.77 0.74 12.50
CA ARG A 261 14.51 -0.50 13.25
C ARG A 261 13.06 -0.69 13.66
N LYS A 262 12.36 0.40 13.97
CA LYS A 262 10.93 0.34 14.31
C LYS A 262 10.10 0.06 13.07
N LEU A 263 10.44 0.70 11.94
CA LEU A 263 9.81 0.43 10.65
C LEU A 263 10.03 -1.03 10.21
N GLU A 264 11.23 -1.59 10.44
CA GLU A 264 11.52 -3.00 10.15
C GLU A 264 10.64 -3.97 10.97
N ALA A 265 10.28 -3.57 12.19
CA ALA A 265 9.60 -4.41 13.16
C ALA A 265 8.08 -4.30 13.15
N GLY A 266 7.47 -3.37 12.39
CA GLY A 266 6.00 -3.22 12.40
C GLY A 266 5.43 -2.33 11.30
N GLY A 267 4.10 -2.20 11.29
CA GLY A 267 3.32 -1.48 10.28
C GLY A 267 3.07 -2.32 9.01
N THR A 268 3.47 -1.80 7.85
CA THR A 268 3.32 -2.47 6.55
C THR A 268 4.64 -2.98 5.98
N PHE A 269 4.58 -3.90 5.00
CA PHE A 269 5.74 -4.29 4.20
C PHE A 269 6.42 -3.12 3.50
N VAL A 270 5.67 -2.06 3.17
CA VAL A 270 6.23 -0.82 2.62
C VAL A 270 7.11 -0.12 3.65
N ALA A 271 6.60 0.07 4.88
CA ALA A 271 7.38 0.65 5.97
C ALA A 271 8.63 -0.20 6.29
N GLN A 272 8.47 -1.52 6.40
CA GLN A 272 9.57 -2.45 6.64
C GLN A 272 10.66 -2.36 5.56
N GLY A 273 10.26 -2.29 4.29
CA GLY A 273 11.21 -2.11 3.17
C GLY A 273 11.98 -0.79 3.26
N ILE A 274 11.32 0.29 3.68
CA ILE A 274 11.95 1.61 3.89
C ILE A 274 12.93 1.56 5.06
N GLY A 275 12.59 0.88 6.16
CA GLY A 275 13.49 0.66 7.30
C GLY A 275 14.80 0.01 6.87
N PHE A 276 14.72 -1.13 6.16
CA PHE A 276 15.92 -1.79 5.63
C PHE A 276 16.72 -0.91 4.66
N ALA A 277 16.05 -0.11 3.83
CA ALA A 277 16.74 0.78 2.90
C ALA A 277 17.48 1.93 3.60
N ILE A 278 16.96 2.43 4.73
CA ILE A 278 17.63 3.43 5.56
C ILE A 278 18.85 2.81 6.24
N GLU A 279 18.71 1.64 6.88
CA GLU A 279 19.84 0.96 7.51
C GLU A 279 20.93 0.59 6.49
N GLU A 280 20.56 0.08 5.32
CA GLU A 280 21.52 -0.27 4.26
C GLU A 280 22.40 0.92 3.85
N ALA A 281 21.81 2.12 3.77
CA ALA A 281 22.50 3.35 3.39
C ALA A 281 23.39 3.91 4.52
N LEU A 282 23.00 3.72 5.78
CA LEU A 282 23.64 4.35 6.94
C LEU A 282 24.64 3.45 7.69
N LEU A 283 24.45 2.13 7.65
CA LEU A 283 25.33 1.20 8.35
C LEU A 283 26.64 1.00 7.59
N SER A 284 27.75 1.17 8.32
CA SER A 284 29.07 0.78 7.84
C SER A 284 29.22 -0.75 7.78
N PRO A 285 30.13 -1.29 6.95
CA PRO A 285 30.45 -2.71 6.94
C PRO A 285 30.82 -3.21 8.34
N GLY A 286 30.22 -4.32 8.78
CA GLY A 286 30.45 -4.90 10.10
C GLY A 286 29.23 -5.65 10.63
N VAL A 287 29.29 -6.02 11.91
CA VAL A 287 28.29 -6.89 12.56
C VAL A 287 26.87 -6.35 12.43
N ASP A 288 26.66 -5.04 12.63
CA ASP A 288 25.32 -4.45 12.54
C ASP A 288 24.72 -4.60 11.14
N LYS A 289 25.55 -4.46 10.09
CA LYS A 289 25.13 -4.63 8.69
C LYS A 289 24.81 -6.10 8.38
N ASP A 290 25.58 -7.04 8.93
CA ASP A 290 25.31 -8.49 8.79
C ASP A 290 24.02 -8.92 9.50
N VAL A 291 23.76 -8.36 10.69
CA VAL A 291 22.52 -8.59 11.43
C VAL A 291 21.33 -8.03 10.65
N MET A 292 21.43 -6.80 10.14
CA MET A 292 20.39 -6.22 9.27
C MET A 292 20.14 -7.07 8.03
N ALA A 293 21.20 -7.53 7.34
CA ALA A 293 21.07 -8.40 6.17
C ALA A 293 20.32 -9.71 6.50
N THR A 294 20.56 -10.28 7.68
CA THR A 294 19.86 -11.48 8.16
C THR A 294 18.37 -11.20 8.44
N ARG A 295 18.04 -10.07 9.06
CA ARG A 295 16.64 -9.63 9.26
C ARG A 295 15.92 -9.42 7.93
N ARG A 296 16.57 -8.72 6.99
CA ARG A 296 16.05 -8.45 5.64
C ARG A 296 15.79 -9.74 4.87
N ARG A 297 16.71 -10.70 4.94
CA ARG A 297 16.56 -12.01 4.31
C ARG A 297 15.37 -12.78 4.88
N SER A 298 15.18 -12.75 6.19
CA SER A 298 14.05 -13.42 6.85
C SER A 298 12.71 -12.77 6.47
N ALA A 299 12.64 -11.45 6.46
CA ALA A 299 11.45 -10.71 6.02
C ALA A 299 11.11 -10.99 4.54
N ALA A 300 12.11 -11.02 3.66
CA ALA A 300 11.90 -11.34 2.24
C ALA A 300 11.34 -12.76 2.05
N TRP A 301 11.84 -13.73 2.81
CA TRP A 301 11.31 -15.10 2.80
C TRP A 301 9.85 -15.15 3.25
N GLN A 302 9.52 -14.52 4.38
CA GLN A 302 8.16 -14.48 4.91
C GLN A 302 7.19 -13.84 3.90
N LYS A 303 7.60 -12.73 3.28
CA LYS A 303 6.81 -12.09 2.22
C LYS A 303 6.62 -13.00 1.02
N GLU A 304 7.67 -13.69 0.56
CA GLU A 304 7.56 -14.63 -0.57
C GLU A 304 6.58 -15.78 -0.27
N ARG A 305 6.70 -16.40 0.91
CA ARG A 305 5.77 -17.47 1.34
C ARG A 305 4.34 -16.96 1.44
N PHE A 306 4.14 -15.75 1.96
CA PHE A 306 2.83 -15.13 1.99
C PHE A 306 2.27 -14.86 0.59
N MET A 307 3.09 -14.39 -0.35
CA MET A 307 2.65 -14.15 -1.73
C MET A 307 2.22 -15.44 -2.44
N GLU A 308 2.90 -16.56 -2.17
CA GLU A 308 2.48 -17.87 -2.70
C GLU A 308 1.12 -18.33 -2.13
N LEU A 309 0.91 -18.18 -0.82
CA LEU A 309 -0.38 -18.53 -0.20
C LEU A 309 -1.51 -17.58 -0.62
N SER A 310 -1.25 -16.27 -0.64
CA SER A 310 -2.25 -15.27 -1.04
C SER A 310 -2.68 -15.41 -2.50
N GLY A 311 -1.81 -15.94 -3.37
CA GLY A 311 -2.17 -16.33 -4.73
C GLY A 311 -3.30 -17.37 -4.83
N ARG A 312 -3.60 -18.09 -3.73
CA ARG A 312 -4.68 -19.09 -3.64
C ARG A 312 -5.98 -18.55 -3.05
N PHE A 313 -5.99 -17.33 -2.49
CA PHE A 313 -7.18 -16.76 -1.83
C PHE A 313 -8.43 -16.77 -2.71
N ALA A 314 -8.28 -16.55 -4.02
CA ALA A 314 -9.38 -16.54 -4.98
C ALA A 314 -10.15 -17.88 -5.01
N HIS A 315 -9.46 -18.99 -4.76
CA HIS A 315 -10.02 -20.35 -4.86
C HIS A 315 -10.11 -21.07 -3.50
N GLU A 316 -9.48 -20.51 -2.46
CA GLU A 316 -9.47 -21.05 -1.10
C GLU A 316 -9.92 -19.99 -0.10
N PRO A 317 -11.24 -19.75 0.03
CA PRO A 317 -11.77 -18.66 0.87
C PRO A 317 -11.44 -18.82 2.36
N ALA A 318 -11.27 -20.05 2.85
CA ALA A 318 -10.84 -20.30 4.23
C ALA A 318 -9.42 -19.78 4.49
N LEU A 319 -8.55 -19.79 3.48
CA LEU A 319 -7.19 -19.27 3.59
C LEU A 319 -7.18 -17.73 3.65
N ALA A 320 -8.03 -17.10 2.83
CA ALA A 320 -8.32 -15.67 2.90
C ALA A 320 -8.84 -15.25 4.28
N GLN A 321 -9.85 -15.96 4.79
CA GLN A 321 -10.42 -15.68 6.12
C GLN A 321 -9.38 -15.85 7.24
N ALA A 322 -8.55 -16.89 7.19
CA ALA A 322 -7.48 -17.10 8.15
C ALA A 322 -6.46 -15.94 8.17
N TYR A 323 -6.23 -15.27 7.03
CA TYR A 323 -5.37 -14.08 7.00
C TYR A 323 -6.03 -12.87 7.67
N ILE A 324 -7.33 -12.64 7.44
CA ILE A 324 -8.08 -11.59 8.15
C ILE A 324 -8.07 -11.83 9.67
N GLU A 325 -8.28 -13.08 10.10
CA GLU A 325 -8.20 -13.44 11.52
C GLU A 325 -6.79 -13.21 12.11
N ALA A 326 -5.73 -13.37 11.31
CA ALA A 326 -4.37 -13.06 11.74
C ALA A 326 -4.17 -11.54 11.88
N LEU A 327 -4.66 -10.74 10.94
CA LEU A 327 -4.63 -9.27 11.02
C LEU A 327 -5.43 -8.72 12.21
N GLU A 328 -6.50 -9.41 12.63
CA GLU A 328 -7.29 -9.00 13.80
C GLU A 328 -6.55 -9.26 15.12
N LYS A 329 -5.72 -10.31 15.17
CA LYS A 329 -5.03 -10.75 16.40
C LYS A 329 -3.65 -10.12 16.56
N GLU A 330 -3.02 -9.76 15.47
CA GLU A 330 -1.65 -9.24 15.44
C GLU A 330 -1.63 -7.71 15.25
N PRO A 331 -0.62 -7.02 15.79
CA PRO A 331 -0.59 -5.55 15.77
C PRO A 331 -0.37 -4.95 14.37
N ASP A 332 0.24 -5.70 13.44
CA ASP A 332 0.70 -5.20 12.15
C ASP A 332 0.82 -6.31 11.08
N GLU A 333 1.04 -5.91 9.82
CA GLU A 333 1.08 -6.82 8.67
C GLU A 333 2.23 -7.85 8.77
N PRO A 334 3.49 -7.47 9.07
CA PRO A 334 4.56 -8.46 9.27
C PRO A 334 4.24 -9.51 10.34
N SER A 335 3.71 -9.08 11.49
CA SER A 335 3.34 -9.99 12.59
C SER A 335 2.18 -10.91 12.19
N ALA A 336 1.15 -10.35 11.54
CA ALA A 336 0.01 -11.11 11.00
C ALA A 336 0.45 -12.17 9.99
N VAL A 337 1.40 -11.83 9.10
CA VAL A 337 1.95 -12.76 8.12
C VAL A 337 2.70 -13.89 8.80
N VAL A 338 3.53 -13.60 9.79
CA VAL A 338 4.24 -14.64 10.55
C VAL A 338 3.26 -15.57 11.27
N ALA A 339 2.23 -15.02 11.92
CA ALA A 339 1.19 -15.81 12.57
C ALA A 339 0.40 -16.68 11.57
N PHE A 340 0.02 -16.09 10.43
CA PHE A 340 -0.67 -16.77 9.34
C PHE A 340 0.16 -17.93 8.77
N LEU A 341 1.44 -17.70 8.45
CA LEU A 341 2.34 -18.74 7.95
C LEU A 341 2.46 -19.91 8.94
N ARG A 342 2.63 -19.62 10.23
CA ARG A 342 2.66 -20.67 11.27
C ARG A 342 1.37 -21.47 11.34
N ALA A 343 0.22 -20.81 11.25
CA ALA A 343 -1.09 -21.48 11.22
C ALA A 343 -1.25 -22.39 9.99
N GLN A 344 -0.64 -22.01 8.86
CA GLN A 344 -0.60 -22.83 7.64
C GLN A 344 0.54 -23.86 7.62
N LYS A 345 1.28 -24.01 8.72
CA LYS A 345 2.45 -24.91 8.85
C LYS A 345 3.57 -24.61 7.85
N GLU A 346 3.66 -23.37 7.39
CA GLU A 346 4.77 -22.88 6.58
C GLU A 346 5.97 -22.51 7.45
N ARG A 347 7.17 -22.66 6.90
CA ARG A 347 8.40 -22.22 7.57
C ARG A 347 8.51 -20.70 7.56
N THR A 348 8.73 -20.09 8.71
CA THR A 348 8.95 -18.63 8.82
C THR A 348 10.40 -18.21 8.65
N ASP A 349 11.34 -19.17 8.74
CA ASP A 349 12.77 -18.93 8.55
C ASP A 349 13.25 -19.47 7.20
N PRO A 350 14.04 -18.69 6.44
CA PRO A 350 14.59 -19.12 5.17
C PRO A 350 15.53 -20.34 5.30
N PRO A 351 15.48 -21.31 4.37
CA PRO A 351 16.49 -22.37 4.24
C PRO A 351 17.90 -21.79 4.12
N GLY A 352 18.97 -22.46 4.58
CA GLY A 352 20.31 -21.85 4.69
C GLY A 352 20.92 -21.32 3.37
N ASP A 353 20.61 -21.97 2.25
CA ASP A 353 21.09 -21.64 0.90
C ASP A 353 20.18 -20.66 0.14
N TRP A 354 18.99 -20.37 0.66
CA TRP A 354 18.04 -19.48 0.00
C TRP A 354 18.54 -18.03 -0.03
N GLN A 355 18.29 -17.32 -1.12
CA GLN A 355 18.50 -15.88 -1.22
C GLN A 355 17.30 -15.24 -1.90
N PRO A 356 16.93 -14.01 -1.52
CA PRO A 356 15.83 -13.31 -2.18
C PRO A 356 16.15 -13.14 -3.67
N ALA A 357 15.14 -13.29 -4.51
CA ALA A 357 15.29 -13.02 -5.94
C ALA A 357 15.80 -11.57 -6.14
N PRO A 358 16.76 -11.34 -7.04
CA PRO A 358 17.20 -9.99 -7.34
C PRO A 358 16.00 -9.16 -7.83
N PRO A 359 15.93 -7.86 -7.52
CA PRO A 359 14.89 -6.99 -8.04
C PRO A 359 14.83 -7.14 -9.56
N LEU A 360 13.63 -7.34 -10.11
CA LEU A 360 13.43 -7.32 -11.55
C LEU A 360 14.01 -6.00 -12.08
N LYS A 361 15.03 -6.08 -12.94
CA LYS A 361 15.53 -4.91 -13.66
C LYS A 361 14.38 -4.36 -14.49
N THR A 362 13.76 -3.27 -14.05
CA THR A 362 12.93 -2.46 -14.93
C THR A 362 13.79 -2.02 -16.12
N PRO A 363 13.38 -2.27 -17.37
CA PRO A 363 14.03 -1.67 -18.53
C PRO A 363 14.08 -0.14 -18.31
N ASP A 364 15.23 0.48 -18.53
CA ASP A 364 15.42 1.92 -18.44
C ASP A 364 14.44 2.67 -19.36
N ALA A 365 13.28 3.02 -18.84
CA ALA A 365 12.26 3.81 -19.53
C ALA A 365 12.34 5.31 -19.18
N LEU A 366 13.50 5.79 -18.71
CA LEU A 366 13.73 7.20 -18.36
C LEU A 366 14.96 7.83 -19.03
N GLN A 367 15.57 7.19 -20.04
CA GLN A 367 16.44 7.92 -20.95
C GLN A 367 15.59 8.62 -22.01
N SER A 368 15.22 9.88 -21.75
CA SER A 368 14.80 10.79 -22.79
C SER A 368 15.88 10.84 -23.89
N PRO A 369 15.53 10.73 -25.18
CA PRO A 369 16.50 10.89 -26.24
C PRO A 369 17.11 12.29 -26.17
N ALA A 370 18.43 12.37 -26.24
CA ALA A 370 19.18 13.62 -26.27
C ALA A 370 18.66 14.53 -27.41
N PRO A 371 18.61 15.86 -27.20
CA PRO A 371 18.27 16.79 -28.26
C PRO A 371 19.33 16.68 -29.36
N GLN A 372 18.91 16.24 -30.55
CA GLN A 372 19.74 16.35 -31.75
C GLN A 372 19.80 17.84 -32.13
N GLN A 373 21.03 18.34 -32.26
CA GLN A 373 21.35 19.70 -32.72
C GLN A 373 20.96 19.91 -34.18
#